data_AF-A0A2Z2NVS1-F1
#
_entry.id   AF-A0A2Z2NVS1-F1
#
_cell.length_a   1.000
_cell.length_b   1.000
_cell.length_c   1.000
_cell.angle_alpha   90.00
_cell.angle_beta   90.00
_cell.angle_gamma   90.00
#
_symmetry.space_group_name_H-M   'P 1'
#
loop_
_entity.id
_entity.type
_entity.pdbx_description
1 polymer ?
#
loop_
_entity_poly.entity_id
_entity_poly.type
_entity_poly.pdbx_seq_one_letter_code
_entity_poly.pdbx_strand_id
1 'polypeptide(L)'
;MQTLDTKDLYYKARMSEFLSMIRTLALKPASGVLLRPVAGLASRLCRKVCGVKRLSAARPLASGALAALLLSSVLVAPAQAVIEIEITQGGENAIPIAIVPFGWSGTGEVPEDVAAIVDADLHRSGNFAPLNRDDLVAKPVSGDVPRYANWRLSGADFLLIGGIRPAGDGYVVEFQLYDVLQQSLMTGFNFQVTDQTLRSAAHQISDEVYEEILGIPGAFNTQISFVSVSGSVGDGDRRYLLQLADADGENPQTMLDSPRPILSPAWAPDGIRIAYVSFENRTQSAIYIQDREKGSRIKMPPRTGINGAPSWSPDGERLAVTLSFEGNADIYVLQIDSGEFRRVTDSDAIDTEAVWRDDETLIFTSDRSGGPQLYEVSARGGRANRITFEGKYNASATVSPDGSSVAFVHGAGAGFQIGLLDRASGLFQTLTQGTLDESPSFSPNGQMIIYATEKNGRGTLGAVSLDGSVVQSLSLNDGGSVREPAWSPYSK
;
A
#
# COMPACT_ATOMS: atom_id res chain seq x y z
N MET A 1 15.55 -33.68 -3.65
CA MET A 1 14.31 -34.05 -4.38
C MET A 1 13.19 -34.05 -3.35
N GLN A 2 12.25 -33.12 -3.27
CA GLN A 2 11.84 -32.01 -4.14
C GLN A 2 11.80 -30.71 -3.31
N THR A 3 12.17 -29.61 -3.94
CA THR A 3 12.03 -28.23 -3.46
C THR A 3 10.55 -27.88 -3.35
N LEU A 4 10.06 -27.68 -2.11
CA LEU A 4 8.73 -27.12 -1.87
C LEU A 4 8.79 -25.60 -2.10
N ASP A 5 7.94 -25.16 -3.01
CA ASP A 5 7.80 -23.81 -3.55
C ASP A 5 7.34 -22.82 -2.47
N THR A 6 8.02 -21.67 -2.40
CA THR A 6 7.83 -20.58 -1.43
C THR A 6 6.45 -19.91 -1.51
N LYS A 7 5.68 -20.16 -2.59
CA LYS A 7 4.32 -19.63 -2.81
C LYS A 7 3.28 -20.18 -1.82
N ASP A 8 3.53 -21.36 -1.27
CA ASP A 8 2.59 -22.05 -0.37
C ASP A 8 2.69 -21.52 1.08
N LEU A 9 3.77 -20.82 1.45
CA LEU A 9 4.00 -20.30 2.81
C LEU A 9 3.20 -19.04 3.14
N TYR A 10 2.82 -18.24 2.14
CA TYR A 10 2.10 -16.99 2.34
C TYR A 10 0.58 -17.20 2.42
N TYR A 11 0.03 -18.09 1.58
CA TYR A 11 -1.33 -18.61 1.74
C TYR A 11 -1.49 -19.41 3.05
N LYS A 12 -0.43 -20.13 3.45
CA LYS A 12 -0.28 -20.70 4.80
C LYS A 12 0.08 -19.66 5.87
N ALA A 13 0.40 -18.41 5.57
CA ALA A 13 0.56 -17.39 6.62
C ALA A 13 -0.81 -16.79 6.96
N ARG A 14 -1.60 -16.40 5.95
CA ARG A 14 -2.97 -15.91 6.13
C ARG A 14 -3.90 -16.97 6.72
N MET A 15 -3.70 -18.25 6.36
CA MET A 15 -4.52 -19.35 6.88
C MET A 15 -3.79 -20.25 7.90
N SER A 16 -2.50 -20.57 7.77
CA SER A 16 -1.82 -21.52 8.68
C SER A 16 -1.10 -20.88 9.87
N GLU A 17 -0.63 -19.62 9.88
CA GLU A 17 -0.28 -19.01 11.18
C GLU A 17 -1.55 -18.77 12.01
N PHE A 18 -2.63 -18.41 11.32
CA PHE A 18 -3.99 -18.27 11.86
C PHE A 18 -4.57 -19.60 12.37
N LEU A 19 -4.46 -20.71 11.60
CA LEU A 19 -4.96 -22.05 11.97
C LEU A 19 -3.96 -22.88 12.82
N SER A 20 -2.64 -22.66 12.72
CA SER A 20 -1.62 -23.30 13.59
C SER A 20 -1.77 -22.80 15.03
N MET A 21 -2.14 -21.52 15.20
CA MET A 21 -2.47 -20.98 16.52
C MET A 21 -3.81 -21.56 17.04
N ILE A 22 -4.80 -21.81 16.17
CA ILE A 22 -6.07 -22.48 16.54
C ILE A 22 -5.85 -23.93 16.97
N ARG A 23 -4.98 -24.72 16.29
CA ARG A 23 -4.67 -26.10 16.72
C ARG A 23 -3.91 -26.17 18.05
N THR A 24 -3.23 -25.10 18.45
CA THR A 24 -2.48 -25.05 19.72
C THR A 24 -3.34 -24.53 20.88
N LEU A 25 -4.46 -23.84 20.61
CA LEU A 25 -5.36 -23.27 21.64
C LEU A 25 -6.72 -23.97 21.78
N ALA A 26 -7.15 -24.81 20.83
CA ALA A 26 -8.47 -25.46 20.84
C ALA A 26 -8.50 -26.94 21.26
N LEU A 27 -7.45 -27.49 21.90
CA LEU A 27 -7.47 -28.86 22.43
C LEU A 27 -6.97 -28.93 23.88
N LYS A 28 -7.88 -28.67 24.81
CA LYS A 28 -7.91 -29.38 26.10
C LYS A 28 -9.29 -29.98 26.29
N PRO A 29 -9.46 -31.31 26.13
CA PRO A 29 -10.49 -32.01 26.87
C PRO A 29 -10.00 -32.18 28.31
N ALA A 30 -10.83 -31.77 29.26
CA ALA A 30 -10.76 -32.26 30.62
C ALA A 30 -11.01 -33.78 30.60
N SER A 31 -10.01 -34.58 30.97
CA SER A 31 -10.16 -35.92 31.56
C SER A 31 -8.78 -36.48 31.88
N GLY A 32 -8.51 -36.69 33.16
CA GLY A 32 -7.29 -37.35 33.62
C GLY A 32 -7.38 -38.86 33.45
N VAL A 33 -6.37 -39.47 32.82
CA VAL A 33 -5.95 -40.86 33.06
C VAL A 33 -4.43 -40.92 32.83
N LEU A 34 -3.69 -41.40 33.83
CA LEU A 34 -2.26 -41.71 33.78
C LEU A 34 -1.98 -42.86 32.80
N LEU A 35 -0.93 -42.76 31.97
CA LEU A 35 -0.09 -43.92 31.58
C LEU A 35 1.36 -43.48 31.30
N ARG A 36 2.31 -44.31 31.75
CA ARG A 36 3.78 -44.15 31.82
C ARG A 36 4.51 -44.32 30.47
N PRO A 37 5.78 -43.88 30.35
CA PRO A 37 6.56 -44.04 29.12
C PRO A 37 7.30 -45.39 29.05
N VAL A 38 7.53 -45.89 27.83
CA VAL A 38 8.47 -46.97 27.54
C VAL A 38 9.53 -46.44 26.57
N ALA A 39 10.79 -46.50 27.00
CA ALA A 39 11.97 -46.28 26.17
C ALA A 39 12.42 -47.61 25.53
N GLY A 40 12.98 -47.55 24.32
CA GLY A 40 13.58 -48.69 23.62
C GLY A 40 14.54 -48.27 22.52
N LEU A 41 15.76 -48.80 22.60
CA LEU A 41 17.00 -48.53 21.84
C LEU A 41 16.98 -48.91 20.34
N ALA A 42 17.87 -48.28 19.55
CA ALA A 42 18.83 -48.93 18.61
C ALA A 42 19.84 -47.90 18.02
N SER A 43 21.10 -47.86 18.50
CA SER A 43 22.37 -48.25 17.81
C SER A 43 22.62 -47.66 16.41
N ARG A 44 23.54 -46.69 16.20
CA ARG A 44 25.03 -46.69 16.10
C ARG A 44 25.64 -47.24 14.78
N LEU A 45 26.71 -46.53 14.37
CA LEU A 45 27.79 -46.77 13.39
C LEU A 45 27.55 -46.21 11.96
N CYS A 46 28.48 -45.55 11.26
CA CYS A 46 29.94 -45.40 11.43
C CYS A 46 30.44 -44.13 10.68
N ARG A 47 31.47 -43.46 11.24
CA ARG A 47 32.29 -42.42 10.57
C ARG A 47 33.37 -43.05 9.67
N LYS A 48 33.82 -42.31 8.66
CA LYS A 48 35.23 -42.31 8.19
C LYS A 48 35.64 -40.89 7.74
N VAL A 49 36.67 -40.37 8.40
CA VAL A 49 37.48 -39.21 8.01
C VAL A 49 38.94 -39.66 8.16
N CYS A 50 39.74 -39.57 7.10
CA CYS A 50 41.21 -39.53 7.15
C CYS A 50 41.60 -38.08 7.49
N GLY A 51 42.39 -37.81 8.53
CA GLY A 51 43.87 -37.80 8.50
C GLY A 51 44.35 -36.50 7.82
N VAL A 52 45.14 -35.61 8.42
CA VAL A 52 46.47 -35.84 9.00
C VAL A 52 46.99 -34.56 9.70
N LYS A 53 47.62 -34.78 10.87
CA LYS A 53 48.71 -34.08 11.60
C LYS A 53 48.63 -32.61 12.05
N ARG A 54 48.91 -32.50 13.36
CA ARG A 54 49.33 -31.36 14.19
C ARG A 54 50.72 -30.84 13.82
N LEU A 55 50.97 -29.56 14.12
CA LEU A 55 52.25 -29.07 14.64
C LEU A 55 52.02 -27.92 15.63
N SER A 56 52.96 -27.81 16.56
CA SER A 56 52.91 -27.24 17.90
C SER A 56 53.28 -25.76 18.00
N ALA A 57 52.91 -25.16 19.13
CA ALA A 57 53.20 -23.80 19.57
C ALA A 57 54.68 -23.51 19.90
N ALA A 58 55.11 -22.26 19.72
CA ALA A 58 56.06 -21.53 20.58
C ALA A 58 56.02 -20.01 20.28
N ARG A 59 55.99 -19.19 21.34
CA ARG A 59 56.11 -17.71 21.38
C ARG A 59 57.61 -17.29 21.38
N PRO A 60 57.96 -16.00 21.63
CA PRO A 60 57.80 -14.78 20.84
C PRO A 60 59.18 -14.10 20.58
N LEU A 61 59.28 -13.05 19.76
CA LEU A 61 60.28 -11.99 19.95
C LEU A 61 59.98 -10.73 19.12
N ALA A 62 60.47 -9.62 19.66
CA ALA A 62 60.11 -8.23 19.43
C ALA A 62 60.45 -7.61 18.06
N SER A 63 59.86 -6.43 17.87
CA SER A 63 60.42 -5.23 17.22
C SER A 63 59.93 -4.90 15.80
N GLY A 64 58.98 -3.95 15.77
CA GLY A 64 59.16 -2.70 15.04
C GLY A 64 58.88 -2.69 13.53
N ALA A 65 57.71 -2.15 13.16
CA ALA A 65 57.60 -1.16 12.07
C ALA A 65 56.22 -0.52 12.09
N LEU A 66 56.19 0.79 12.26
CA LEU A 66 55.05 1.67 11.96
C LEU A 66 54.57 1.39 10.52
N ALA A 67 53.30 1.02 10.36
CA ALA A 67 52.57 1.21 9.13
C ALA A 67 51.28 1.95 9.50
N ALA A 68 51.19 3.19 9.02
CA ALA A 68 50.05 4.06 9.22
C ALA A 68 48.78 3.42 8.67
N LEU A 69 47.87 2.98 9.55
CA LEU A 69 46.49 2.73 9.18
C LEU A 69 45.80 4.09 9.01
N LEU A 70 45.71 4.54 7.76
CA LEU A 70 44.68 5.46 7.32
C LEU A 70 43.33 4.76 7.55
N LEU A 71 42.67 5.09 8.67
CA LEU A 71 41.25 4.79 8.87
C LEU A 71 40.48 5.62 7.83
N SER A 72 40.21 5.02 6.67
CA SER A 72 39.15 5.48 5.79
C SER A 72 37.83 5.19 6.49
N SER A 73 37.36 6.15 7.27
CA SER A 73 35.98 6.21 7.74
C SER A 73 35.08 6.38 6.52
N VAL A 74 34.68 5.26 5.92
CA VAL A 74 33.54 5.23 5.01
C VAL A 74 32.33 5.54 5.88
N LEU A 75 31.85 6.78 5.76
CA LEU A 75 30.51 7.13 6.20
C LEU A 75 29.56 6.26 5.38
N VAL A 76 29.11 5.15 5.96
CA VAL A 76 27.98 4.40 5.43
C VAL A 76 26.78 5.29 5.68
N ALA A 77 26.39 6.05 4.65
CA ALA A 77 25.09 6.70 4.66
C ALA A 77 24.02 5.61 4.86
N PRO A 78 23.00 5.82 5.70
CA PRO A 78 21.90 4.88 5.76
C PRO A 78 21.29 4.80 4.35
N ALA A 79 21.33 3.62 3.74
CA ALA A 79 20.57 3.37 2.52
C ALA A 79 19.09 3.54 2.91
N GLN A 80 18.51 4.67 2.53
CA GLN A 80 17.08 4.84 2.65
C GLN A 80 16.42 3.98 1.56
N ALA A 81 15.43 3.21 1.96
CA ALA A 81 14.62 2.46 1.02
C ALA A 81 13.83 3.47 0.19
N VAL A 82 14.24 3.69 -1.05
CA VAL A 82 13.53 4.50 -2.05
C VAL A 82 12.61 3.56 -2.83
N ILE A 83 11.36 4.00 -3.04
CA ILE A 83 10.40 3.29 -3.87
C ILE A 83 10.57 3.81 -5.31
N GLU A 84 10.76 2.91 -6.27
CA GLU A 84 10.77 3.24 -7.69
C GLU A 84 9.44 2.86 -8.33
N ILE A 85 8.83 3.79 -9.07
CA ILE A 85 7.61 3.55 -9.85
C ILE A 85 7.94 3.39 -11.33
N GLU A 86 7.48 2.28 -11.91
CA GLU A 86 7.58 1.97 -13.34
C GLU A 86 6.17 1.87 -13.96
N ILE A 87 5.91 2.59 -15.05
CA ILE A 87 4.68 2.45 -15.84
C ILE A 87 4.87 1.32 -16.85
N THR A 88 4.13 0.23 -16.68
CA THR A 88 4.27 -0.99 -17.48
C THR A 88 3.27 -1.07 -18.64
N GLN A 89 2.20 -0.27 -18.58
CA GLN A 89 1.16 -0.15 -19.62
C GLN A 89 0.54 1.25 -19.55
N GLY A 90 0.26 1.89 -20.70
CA GLY A 90 -0.34 3.23 -20.81
C GLY A 90 -1.69 3.22 -21.53
N GLY A 91 -2.53 4.24 -21.28
CA GLY A 91 -3.89 4.34 -21.83
C GLY A 91 -3.93 4.75 -23.31
N GLU A 92 -4.78 4.12 -24.11
CA GLU A 92 -4.86 4.34 -25.57
C GLU A 92 -5.53 5.67 -25.97
N ASN A 93 -6.28 6.32 -25.08
CA ASN A 93 -7.05 7.56 -25.34
C ASN A 93 -6.65 8.72 -24.41
N ALA A 94 -5.38 8.79 -24.05
CA ALA A 94 -4.86 9.80 -23.14
C ALA A 94 -4.85 11.21 -23.77
N ILE A 95 -5.24 12.22 -22.99
CA ILE A 95 -5.38 13.63 -23.40
C ILE A 95 -3.99 14.26 -23.57
N PRO A 96 -3.61 14.73 -24.78
CA PRO A 96 -2.34 15.40 -24.99
C PRO A 96 -2.26 16.75 -24.25
N ILE A 97 -1.24 16.90 -23.40
CA ILE A 97 -1.01 18.14 -22.64
C ILE A 97 0.45 18.58 -22.75
N ALA A 98 0.68 19.86 -23.02
CA ALA A 98 2.00 20.45 -22.96
C ALA A 98 2.25 21.01 -21.55
N ILE A 99 3.26 20.49 -20.86
CA ILE A 99 3.66 20.95 -19.53
C ILE A 99 5.02 21.63 -19.66
N VAL A 100 5.03 22.96 -19.58
CA VAL A 100 6.25 23.74 -19.77
C VAL A 100 7.05 23.75 -18.46
N PRO A 101 8.39 23.60 -18.50
CA PRO A 101 9.24 23.79 -17.32
C PRO A 101 8.98 25.16 -16.68
N PHE A 102 8.68 25.18 -15.39
CA PHE A 102 8.30 26.41 -14.69
C PHE A 102 9.47 27.40 -14.67
N GLY A 103 9.18 28.67 -14.95
CA GLY A 103 10.20 29.71 -14.95
C GLY A 103 10.75 29.98 -13.55
N TRP A 104 12.07 30.00 -13.38
CA TRP A 104 12.73 30.31 -12.10
C TRP A 104 13.28 31.74 -12.11
N SER A 105 12.88 32.56 -11.14
CA SER A 105 13.33 33.97 -11.03
C SER A 105 14.34 34.23 -9.90
N GLY A 106 14.77 33.21 -9.17
CA GLY A 106 15.73 33.35 -8.09
C GLY A 106 17.19 33.18 -8.55
N THR A 107 18.09 33.12 -7.58
CA THR A 107 19.53 32.88 -7.83
C THR A 107 19.88 31.43 -7.61
N GLY A 108 20.74 30.86 -8.47
CA GLY A 108 21.18 29.46 -8.34
C GLY A 108 20.27 28.48 -9.08
N GLU A 109 20.39 27.20 -8.73
CA GLU A 109 19.57 26.13 -9.29
C GLU A 109 18.12 26.23 -8.82
N VAL A 110 17.20 25.72 -9.64
CA VAL A 110 15.79 25.63 -9.26
C VAL A 110 15.66 24.66 -8.08
N PRO A 111 14.89 24.99 -7.02
CA PRO A 111 14.81 24.15 -5.83
C PRO A 111 14.13 22.79 -6.07
N GLU A 112 13.20 22.71 -7.03
CA GLU A 112 12.49 21.49 -7.42
C GLU A 112 11.95 21.65 -8.85
N ASP A 113 11.94 20.58 -9.64
CA ASP A 113 11.27 20.58 -10.96
C ASP A 113 9.78 20.30 -10.78
N VAL A 114 9.04 21.32 -10.33
CA VAL A 114 7.57 21.27 -10.13
C VAL A 114 6.85 20.76 -11.37
N ALA A 115 7.28 21.20 -12.55
CA ALA A 115 6.69 20.74 -13.80
C ALA A 115 6.88 19.24 -13.95
N ALA A 116 8.06 18.66 -13.63
CA ALA A 116 8.34 17.23 -13.77
C ALA A 116 7.44 16.37 -12.91
N ILE A 117 7.13 16.85 -11.70
CA ILE A 117 6.18 16.19 -10.82
C ILE A 117 4.78 16.22 -11.43
N VAL A 118 4.32 17.37 -11.94
CA VAL A 118 3.00 17.46 -12.60
C VAL A 118 2.89 16.58 -13.83
N ASP A 119 3.96 16.53 -14.63
CA ASP A 119 4.09 15.64 -15.79
C ASP A 119 3.94 14.16 -15.36
N ALA A 120 4.73 13.74 -14.38
CA ALA A 120 4.69 12.37 -13.88
C ALA A 120 3.34 12.00 -13.24
N ASP A 121 2.72 12.91 -12.48
CA ASP A 121 1.39 12.74 -11.88
C ASP A 121 0.32 12.48 -12.95
N LEU A 122 0.20 13.41 -13.90
CA LEU A 122 -0.81 13.32 -14.96
C LEU A 122 -0.57 12.12 -15.85
N HIS A 123 0.68 11.81 -16.20
CA HIS A 123 1.01 10.59 -16.96
C HIS A 123 0.59 9.33 -16.20
N ARG A 124 0.94 9.22 -14.92
CA ARG A 124 0.62 8.04 -14.09
C ARG A 124 -0.88 7.81 -13.95
N SER A 125 -1.71 8.85 -14.04
CA SER A 125 -3.17 8.69 -14.04
C SER A 125 -3.70 7.88 -15.22
N GLY A 126 -2.96 7.84 -16.35
CA GLY A 126 -3.42 7.23 -17.59
C GLY A 126 -4.40 8.06 -18.41
N ASN A 127 -4.94 9.14 -17.85
CA ASN A 127 -5.87 10.03 -18.55
C ASN A 127 -5.16 11.07 -19.42
N PHE A 128 -3.86 11.29 -19.22
CA PHE A 128 -3.08 12.31 -19.91
C PHE A 128 -1.84 11.73 -20.57
N ALA A 129 -1.46 12.32 -21.70
CA ALA A 129 -0.23 12.07 -22.43
C ALA A 129 0.59 13.37 -22.49
N PRO A 130 1.39 13.67 -21.46
CA PRO A 130 2.28 14.81 -21.50
C PRO A 130 3.22 14.77 -22.72
N LEU A 131 3.36 15.90 -23.41
CA LEU A 131 4.31 16.02 -24.51
C LEU A 131 5.75 15.96 -23.99
N ASN A 132 6.64 15.36 -24.78
CA ASN A 132 8.06 15.33 -24.47
C ASN A 132 8.64 16.74 -24.33
N ARG A 133 9.29 17.02 -23.20
CA ARG A 133 9.85 18.32 -22.84
C ARG A 133 10.89 18.86 -23.82
N ASP A 134 11.67 17.96 -24.41
CA ASP A 134 12.71 18.31 -25.37
C ASP A 134 12.14 18.72 -26.73
N ASP A 135 10.91 18.31 -27.01
CA ASP A 135 10.20 18.56 -28.28
C ASP A 135 9.23 19.76 -28.19
N LEU A 136 9.18 20.45 -27.04
CA LEU A 136 8.29 21.60 -26.85
C LEU A 136 8.64 22.75 -27.80
N VAL A 137 7.62 23.27 -28.48
CA VAL A 137 7.73 24.34 -29.48
C VAL A 137 8.18 25.68 -28.93
N ALA A 138 8.03 25.89 -27.62
CA ALA A 138 8.44 27.08 -26.89
C ALA A 138 8.51 26.78 -25.39
N LYS A 139 9.14 27.67 -24.61
CA LYS A 139 9.18 27.61 -23.15
C LYS A 139 8.70 28.93 -22.53
N PRO A 140 7.41 29.30 -22.71
CA PRO A 140 6.85 30.49 -22.08
C PRO A 140 6.88 30.34 -20.55
N VAL A 141 6.99 31.47 -19.85
CA VAL A 141 6.92 31.52 -18.38
C VAL A 141 5.67 32.27 -17.94
N SER A 142 5.37 32.23 -16.64
CA SER A 142 4.24 32.96 -16.07
C SER A 142 4.21 34.44 -16.51
N GLY A 143 3.04 34.90 -16.95
CA GLY A 143 2.82 36.24 -17.48
C GLY A 143 3.04 36.39 -19.00
N ASP A 144 3.63 35.40 -19.67
CA ASP A 144 3.67 35.36 -21.13
C ASP A 144 2.28 35.05 -21.71
N VAL A 145 2.00 35.61 -22.88
CA VAL A 145 0.81 35.22 -23.66
C VAL A 145 1.20 34.10 -24.63
N PRO A 146 0.74 32.85 -24.42
CA PRO A 146 1.13 31.76 -25.29
C PRO A 146 0.59 31.94 -26.71
N ARG A 147 1.43 31.61 -27.69
CA ARG A 147 1.01 31.53 -29.10
C ARG A 147 0.31 30.19 -29.36
N TYR A 148 -0.99 30.13 -29.10
CA TYR A 148 -1.82 28.91 -29.23
C TYR A 148 -1.62 28.12 -30.53
N ALA A 149 -1.38 28.80 -31.65
CA ALA A 149 -1.14 28.15 -32.94
C ALA A 149 0.05 27.17 -32.92
N ASN A 150 1.11 27.48 -32.18
CA ASN A 150 2.29 26.61 -32.10
C ASN A 150 1.97 25.32 -31.36
N TRP A 151 1.22 25.42 -30.25
CA TRP A 151 0.82 24.29 -29.42
C TRP A 151 -0.20 23.38 -30.10
N ARG A 152 -1.10 23.97 -30.88
CA ARG A 152 -2.02 23.21 -31.73
C ARG A 152 -1.28 22.39 -32.78
N LEU A 153 -0.22 22.95 -33.37
CA LEU A 153 0.61 22.24 -34.34
C LEU A 153 1.46 21.13 -33.71
N SER A 154 1.82 21.25 -32.42
CA SER A 154 2.48 20.18 -31.67
C SER A 154 1.50 19.13 -31.13
N GLY A 155 0.20 19.27 -31.40
CA GLY A 155 -0.84 18.33 -30.98
C GLY A 155 -1.21 18.41 -29.49
N ALA A 156 -0.93 19.53 -28.81
CA ALA A 156 -1.38 19.74 -27.44
C ALA A 156 -2.84 20.26 -27.43
N ASP A 157 -3.70 19.61 -26.66
CA ASP A 157 -5.07 20.08 -26.39
C ASP A 157 -5.07 21.10 -25.25
N PHE A 158 -4.21 20.88 -24.25
CA PHE A 158 -4.03 21.76 -23.09
C PHE A 158 -2.58 22.20 -22.94
N LEU A 159 -2.37 23.35 -22.30
CA LEU A 159 -1.07 23.93 -22.03
C LEU A 159 -0.98 24.40 -20.58
N LEU A 160 -0.01 23.89 -19.85
CA LEU A 160 0.33 24.31 -18.49
C LEU A 160 1.62 25.13 -18.50
N ILE A 161 1.53 26.35 -17.97
CA ILE A 161 2.64 27.28 -17.79
C ILE A 161 2.72 27.64 -16.30
N GLY A 162 3.92 27.84 -15.79
CA GLY A 162 4.08 28.30 -14.42
C GLY A 162 5.41 28.99 -14.13
N GLY A 163 5.57 29.40 -12.88
CA GLY A 163 6.74 30.08 -12.39
C GLY A 163 6.97 29.84 -10.91
N ILE A 164 8.23 29.94 -10.50
CA ILE A 164 8.69 29.85 -9.12
C ILE A 164 9.55 31.08 -8.85
N ARG A 165 9.25 31.80 -7.77
CA ARG A 165 10.03 32.97 -7.34
C ARG A 165 10.28 32.95 -5.84
N PRO A 166 11.46 33.39 -5.36
CA PRO A 166 11.72 33.54 -3.93
C PRO A 166 10.72 34.50 -3.26
N ALA A 167 10.29 34.19 -2.05
CA ALA A 167 9.40 35.03 -1.24
C ALA A 167 9.58 34.76 0.26
N GLY A 168 10.22 35.71 0.97
CA GLY A 168 10.53 35.53 2.39
C GLY A 168 11.47 34.34 2.61
N ASP A 169 11.12 33.45 3.53
CA ASP A 169 11.86 32.22 3.85
C ASP A 169 11.46 31.02 2.96
N GLY A 170 10.76 31.27 1.84
CA GLY A 170 10.30 30.23 0.93
C GLY A 170 10.10 30.75 -0.49
N TYR A 171 9.08 30.24 -1.17
CA TYR A 171 8.79 30.53 -2.56
C TYR A 171 7.31 30.88 -2.76
N VAL A 172 7.05 31.59 -3.85
CA VAL A 172 5.73 31.59 -4.47
C VAL A 172 5.81 30.75 -5.73
N VAL A 173 4.95 29.74 -5.82
CA VAL A 173 4.73 28.94 -7.04
C VAL A 173 3.42 29.39 -7.65
N GLU A 174 3.41 29.64 -8.95
CA GLU A 174 2.21 30.02 -9.69
C GLU A 174 2.08 29.21 -10.98
N PHE A 175 0.84 28.98 -11.40
CA PHE A 175 0.55 28.27 -12.64
C PHE A 175 -0.68 28.83 -13.35
N GLN A 176 -0.77 28.54 -14.65
CA GLN A 176 -1.86 28.89 -15.53
C GLN A 176 -2.11 27.71 -16.49
N LEU A 177 -3.36 27.24 -16.53
CA LEU A 177 -3.82 26.19 -17.44
C LEU A 177 -4.65 26.81 -18.57
N TYR A 178 -4.33 26.46 -19.80
CA TYR A 178 -4.98 26.97 -21.00
C TYR A 178 -5.60 25.85 -21.85
N ASP A 179 -6.76 26.13 -22.42
CA ASP A 179 -7.33 25.37 -23.54
C ASP A 179 -6.75 25.91 -24.85
N VAL A 180 -6.02 25.06 -25.59
CA VAL A 180 -5.31 25.44 -26.82
C VAL A 180 -6.28 25.63 -28.00
N LEU A 181 -7.37 24.88 -28.01
CA LEU A 181 -8.36 24.95 -29.08
C LEU A 181 -9.22 26.21 -28.94
N GLN A 182 -9.76 26.44 -27.74
CA GLN A 182 -10.60 27.59 -27.38
C GLN A 182 -9.79 28.88 -27.20
N GLN A 183 -8.47 28.79 -27.03
CA GLN A 183 -7.57 29.93 -26.85
C GLN A 183 -7.90 30.74 -25.59
N SER A 184 -8.23 30.04 -24.50
CA SER A 184 -8.68 30.63 -23.25
C SER A 184 -7.87 30.12 -22.07
N LEU A 185 -7.68 30.99 -21.08
CA LEU A 185 -7.25 30.61 -19.74
C LEU A 185 -8.41 29.89 -19.05
N MET A 186 -8.18 28.68 -18.55
CA MET A 186 -9.16 27.91 -17.78
C MET A 186 -9.06 28.25 -16.30
N THR A 187 -7.87 28.04 -15.72
CA THR A 187 -7.60 28.29 -14.30
C THR A 187 -6.15 28.74 -14.07
N GLY A 188 -5.87 29.27 -12.88
CA GLY A 188 -4.54 29.63 -12.46
C GLY A 188 -4.50 30.24 -11.06
N PHE A 189 -3.55 29.77 -10.25
CA PHE A 189 -3.40 30.16 -8.85
C PHE A 189 -1.94 30.41 -8.50
N ASN A 190 -1.71 30.99 -7.32
CA ASN A 190 -0.40 31.04 -6.69
C ASN A 190 -0.47 30.53 -5.25
N PHE A 191 0.63 29.92 -4.81
CA PHE A 191 0.80 29.31 -3.50
C PHE A 191 2.07 29.84 -2.87
N GLN A 192 2.03 30.09 -1.56
CA GLN A 192 3.24 30.32 -0.79
C GLN A 192 3.69 28.99 -0.16
N VAL A 193 4.93 28.61 -0.42
CA VAL A 193 5.47 27.29 -0.08
C VAL A 193 6.86 27.41 0.53
N THR A 194 7.30 26.37 1.23
CA THR A 194 8.68 26.22 1.72
C THR A 194 9.38 25.11 0.95
N ASP A 195 10.68 24.90 1.19
CA ASP A 195 11.39 23.74 0.63
C ASP A 195 10.67 22.40 0.96
N GLN A 196 10.04 22.31 2.14
CA GLN A 196 9.36 21.10 2.59
C GLN A 196 8.01 20.85 1.93
N THR A 197 7.35 21.92 1.44
CA THR A 197 5.99 21.82 0.86
C THR A 197 5.97 22.02 -0.65
N LEU A 198 7.12 22.29 -1.27
CA LEU A 198 7.24 22.56 -2.70
C LEU A 198 6.75 21.41 -3.57
N ARG A 199 7.07 20.16 -3.18
CA ARG A 199 6.59 18.96 -3.85
C ARG A 199 5.08 18.72 -3.67
N SER A 200 4.56 18.93 -2.46
CA SER A 200 3.11 18.86 -2.21
C SER A 200 2.34 19.90 -3.03
N ALA A 201 2.91 21.09 -3.23
CA ALA A 201 2.32 22.09 -4.12
C ALA A 201 2.33 21.66 -5.59
N ALA A 202 3.35 20.93 -6.04
CA ALA A 202 3.35 20.34 -7.38
C ALA A 202 2.21 19.33 -7.55
N HIS A 203 2.03 18.42 -6.58
CA HIS A 203 0.91 17.49 -6.58
C HIS A 203 -0.45 18.19 -6.53
N GLN A 204 -0.56 19.27 -5.76
CA GLN A 204 -1.78 20.08 -5.73
C GLN A 204 -2.05 20.73 -7.10
N ILE A 205 -1.04 21.21 -7.81
CA ILE A 205 -1.21 21.72 -9.19
C ILE A 205 -1.73 20.61 -10.11
N SER A 206 -1.20 19.39 -9.98
CA SER A 206 -1.71 18.23 -10.72
C SER A 206 -3.17 17.95 -10.40
N ASP A 207 -3.57 18.06 -9.13
CA ASP A 207 -4.96 17.84 -8.70
C ASP A 207 -5.91 18.88 -9.34
N GLU A 208 -5.52 20.16 -9.34
CA GLU A 208 -6.28 21.25 -9.96
C GLU A 208 -6.40 21.07 -11.48
N VAL A 209 -5.30 20.69 -12.16
CA VAL A 209 -5.32 20.45 -13.61
C VAL A 209 -6.20 19.25 -13.97
N TYR A 210 -6.12 18.19 -13.18
CA TYR A 210 -6.92 16.98 -13.38
C TYR A 210 -8.40 17.27 -13.18
N GLU A 211 -8.77 17.99 -12.12
CA GLU A 211 -10.15 18.36 -11.84
C GLU A 211 -10.72 19.34 -12.86
N GLU A 212 -9.96 20.36 -13.27
CA GLU A 212 -10.43 21.34 -14.25
C GLU A 212 -10.70 20.70 -15.63
N ILE A 213 -9.91 19.69 -16.03
CA ILE A 213 -10.07 19.04 -17.34
C ILE A 213 -11.11 17.90 -17.29
N LEU A 214 -11.13 17.10 -16.22
CA LEU A 214 -11.96 15.89 -16.15
C LEU A 214 -13.22 16.05 -15.31
N GLY A 215 -13.31 17.08 -14.47
CA GLY A 215 -14.39 17.27 -13.50
C GLY A 215 -14.38 16.26 -12.36
N ILE A 216 -13.24 15.59 -12.13
CA ILE A 216 -13.04 14.60 -11.08
C ILE A 216 -11.89 15.10 -10.19
N PRO A 217 -12.02 15.13 -8.86
CA PRO A 217 -10.92 15.54 -8.00
C PRO A 217 -9.66 14.68 -8.22
N GLY A 218 -8.50 15.31 -8.30
CA GLY A 218 -7.22 14.62 -8.35
C GLY A 218 -6.87 13.95 -7.01
N ALA A 219 -6.04 12.91 -7.06
CA ALA A 219 -5.57 12.19 -5.87
C ALA A 219 -4.03 12.13 -5.78
N PHE A 220 -3.34 13.09 -6.40
CA PHE A 220 -1.88 13.12 -6.45
C PHE A 220 -1.28 13.60 -5.14
N ASN A 221 -1.89 14.57 -4.45
CA ASN A 221 -1.43 15.06 -3.15
C ASN A 221 -1.96 14.19 -1.97
N THR A 222 -2.10 12.89 -2.21
CA THR A 222 -2.51 11.90 -1.21
C THR A 222 -1.33 11.02 -0.83
N GLN A 223 -1.55 10.06 0.07
CA GLN A 223 -0.48 9.20 0.57
C GLN A 223 -0.90 7.73 0.53
N ILE A 224 0.10 6.87 0.55
CA ILE A 224 -0.08 5.43 0.71
C ILE A 224 0.59 4.98 1.99
N SER A 225 -0.05 4.02 2.67
CA SER A 225 0.60 3.22 3.70
C SER A 225 0.90 1.84 3.16
N PHE A 226 1.99 1.23 3.60
CA PHE A 226 2.33 -0.15 3.25
C PHE A 226 3.27 -0.74 4.30
N VAL A 227 3.37 -2.07 4.31
CA VAL A 227 4.30 -2.77 5.19
C VAL A 227 5.53 -3.20 4.39
N SER A 228 6.69 -2.65 4.73
CA SER A 228 7.96 -3.17 4.21
C SER A 228 8.55 -4.21 5.16
N VAL A 229 9.18 -5.21 4.55
CA VAL A 229 9.79 -6.33 5.26
C VAL A 229 11.22 -6.49 4.79
N SER A 230 12.14 -6.34 5.73
CA SER A 230 13.57 -6.51 5.52
C SER A 230 14.14 -7.65 6.37
N GLY A 231 15.28 -8.19 5.93
CA GLY A 231 15.92 -9.36 6.53
C GLY A 231 15.37 -10.70 6.01
N SER A 232 16.19 -11.75 6.11
CA SER A 232 15.85 -13.08 5.61
C SER A 232 14.97 -13.86 6.59
N VAL A 233 14.18 -14.78 6.05
CA VAL A 233 13.40 -15.74 6.86
C VAL A 233 14.36 -16.64 7.63
N GLY A 234 14.27 -16.64 8.97
CA GLY A 234 15.02 -17.55 9.84
C GLY A 234 16.23 -16.95 10.56
N ASP A 235 16.69 -15.76 10.17
CA ASP A 235 17.89 -15.13 10.74
C ASP A 235 17.63 -14.38 12.05
N GLY A 236 16.37 -14.28 12.50
CA GLY A 236 16.00 -13.56 13.74
C GLY A 236 16.01 -12.03 13.61
N ASP A 237 16.58 -11.50 12.52
CA ASP A 237 16.72 -10.07 12.24
C ASP A 237 15.61 -9.49 11.36
N ARG A 238 14.52 -10.24 11.13
CA ARG A 238 13.41 -9.78 10.28
C ARG A 238 12.71 -8.59 10.91
N ARG A 239 12.59 -7.49 10.17
CA ARG A 239 11.88 -6.27 10.57
C ARG A 239 10.66 -6.05 9.70
N TYR A 240 9.62 -5.51 10.32
CA TYR A 240 8.37 -5.11 9.70
C TYR A 240 8.18 -3.64 9.98
N LEU A 241 8.17 -2.82 8.93
CA LEU A 241 8.01 -1.39 9.03
C LEU A 241 6.66 -1.03 8.41
N LEU A 242 5.80 -0.35 9.17
CA LEU A 242 4.65 0.33 8.60
C LEU A 242 5.13 1.71 8.14
N GLN A 243 5.14 1.90 6.82
CA GLN A 243 5.63 3.11 6.18
C GLN A 243 4.48 3.90 5.57
N LEU A 244 4.66 5.23 5.53
CA LEU A 244 3.82 6.18 4.82
C LEU A 244 4.67 6.83 3.74
N ALA A 245 4.14 6.98 2.53
CA ALA A 245 4.79 7.68 1.43
C ALA A 245 3.75 8.53 0.70
N ASP A 246 4.21 9.46 -0.13
CA ASP A 246 3.34 10.16 -1.07
C ASP A 246 2.71 9.14 -2.04
N ALA A 247 1.62 9.51 -2.72
CA ALA A 247 0.88 8.59 -3.60
C ALA A 247 1.74 7.97 -4.71
N ASP A 248 2.85 8.62 -5.03
CA ASP A 248 3.86 8.15 -5.97
C ASP A 248 5.11 7.54 -5.33
N GLY A 249 5.02 7.13 -4.07
CA GLY A 249 6.04 6.35 -3.37
C GLY A 249 7.22 7.17 -2.84
N GLU A 250 7.30 8.46 -3.16
CA GLU A 250 8.33 9.35 -2.66
C GLU A 250 8.10 9.74 -1.19
N ASN A 251 9.12 10.36 -0.58
CA ASN A 251 9.13 10.77 0.82
C ASN A 251 8.71 9.68 1.84
N PRO A 252 9.23 8.44 1.75
CA PRO A 252 8.84 7.37 2.66
C PRO A 252 9.27 7.66 4.11
N GLN A 253 8.31 7.61 5.03
CA GLN A 253 8.50 7.78 6.47
C GLN A 253 8.06 6.52 7.23
N THR A 254 8.83 6.13 8.25
CA THR A 254 8.47 4.98 9.09
C THR A 254 7.56 5.43 10.23
N MET A 255 6.32 4.95 10.24
CA MET A 255 5.37 5.22 11.33
C MET A 255 5.51 4.21 12.48
N LEU A 256 5.82 2.95 12.17
CA LEU A 256 6.05 1.91 13.17
C LEU A 256 7.16 0.96 12.70
N ASP A 257 8.07 0.63 13.60
CA ASP A 257 9.08 -0.41 13.41
C ASP A 257 8.85 -1.53 14.43
N SER A 258 8.68 -2.75 13.92
CA SER A 258 8.37 -3.92 14.73
C SER A 258 9.26 -5.11 14.37
N PRO A 259 9.78 -5.86 15.36
CA PRO A 259 10.42 -7.17 15.14
C PRO A 259 9.39 -8.28 14.86
N ARG A 260 8.12 -7.94 14.71
CA ARG A 260 6.98 -8.85 14.53
C ARG A 260 6.03 -8.34 13.45
N PRO A 261 5.25 -9.22 12.80
CA PRO A 261 4.34 -8.82 11.74
C PRO A 261 3.42 -7.66 12.12
N ILE A 262 3.22 -6.77 11.14
CA ILE A 262 2.19 -5.74 11.09
C ILE A 262 1.32 -6.09 9.90
N LEU A 263 -0.01 -6.16 10.07
CA LEU A 263 -0.95 -6.56 9.02
C LEU A 263 -2.11 -5.58 8.92
N SER A 264 -2.71 -5.55 7.73
CA SER A 264 -3.98 -4.87 7.43
C SER A 264 -4.04 -3.42 7.94
N PRO A 265 -3.14 -2.52 7.52
CA PRO A 265 -3.29 -1.10 7.82
C PRO A 265 -4.58 -0.56 7.17
N ALA A 266 -5.32 0.25 7.91
CA ALA A 266 -6.57 0.85 7.47
C ALA A 266 -6.64 2.31 7.93
N TRP A 267 -6.71 3.23 6.97
CA TRP A 267 -6.88 4.66 7.23
C TRP A 267 -8.27 4.97 7.77
N ALA A 268 -8.33 5.82 8.79
CA ALA A 268 -9.57 6.48 9.15
C ALA A 268 -9.91 7.57 8.12
N PRO A 269 -11.19 7.94 7.96
CA PRO A 269 -11.62 9.01 7.04
C PRO A 269 -11.06 10.39 7.35
N ASP A 270 -10.46 10.58 8.53
CA ASP A 270 -9.78 11.81 8.92
C ASP A 270 -8.35 11.94 8.36
N GLY A 271 -7.77 10.88 7.79
CA GLY A 271 -6.40 10.88 7.26
C GLY A 271 -5.30 10.99 8.32
N ILE A 272 -5.65 10.92 9.61
CA ILE A 272 -4.72 11.06 10.74
C ILE A 272 -4.59 9.73 11.49
N ARG A 273 -5.69 9.03 11.70
CA ARG A 273 -5.69 7.75 12.43
C ARG A 273 -5.49 6.59 11.47
N ILE A 274 -4.63 5.64 11.84
CA ILE A 274 -4.43 4.39 11.12
C ILE A 274 -4.63 3.23 12.08
N ALA A 275 -5.55 2.33 11.74
CA ALA A 275 -5.75 1.07 12.45
C ALA A 275 -4.88 -0.03 11.82
N TYR A 276 -4.34 -0.94 12.63
CA TYR A 276 -3.56 -2.08 12.13
C TYR A 276 -3.49 -3.21 13.16
N VAL A 277 -3.10 -4.40 12.70
CA VAL A 277 -2.84 -5.56 13.55
C VAL A 277 -1.36 -5.63 13.89
N SER A 278 -1.02 -5.82 15.16
CA SER A 278 0.36 -6.05 15.63
C SER A 278 0.47 -7.33 16.46
N PHE A 279 1.59 -8.03 16.28
CA PHE A 279 1.98 -9.24 17.02
C PHE A 279 3.09 -8.97 18.06
N GLU A 280 3.30 -7.71 18.45
CA GLU A 280 4.36 -7.31 19.38
C GLU A 280 4.33 -8.04 20.73
N ASN A 281 3.16 -8.46 21.19
CA ASN A 281 2.97 -9.19 22.45
C ASN A 281 3.21 -10.71 22.35
N ARG A 282 3.60 -11.22 21.18
CA ARG A 282 3.99 -12.63 20.87
C ARG A 282 2.93 -13.73 21.05
N THR A 283 1.92 -13.53 21.88
CA THR A 283 0.93 -14.57 22.24
C THR A 283 -0.44 -14.37 21.60
N GLN A 284 -0.72 -13.18 21.09
CA GLN A 284 -2.00 -12.81 20.49
C GLN A 284 -1.82 -11.66 19.50
N SER A 285 -2.60 -11.68 18.42
CA SER A 285 -2.83 -10.52 17.57
C SER A 285 -3.59 -9.45 18.36
N ALA A 286 -3.23 -8.18 18.21
CA ALA A 286 -4.00 -7.08 18.77
C ALA A 286 -4.16 -5.96 17.74
N ILE A 287 -5.32 -5.32 17.78
CA ILE A 287 -5.63 -4.16 16.94
C ILE A 287 -5.20 -2.90 17.67
N TYR A 288 -4.51 -2.02 16.97
CA TYR A 288 -4.10 -0.72 17.45
C TYR A 288 -4.59 0.36 16.52
N ILE A 289 -4.89 1.51 17.09
CA ILE A 289 -5.17 2.76 16.37
C ILE A 289 -4.05 3.73 16.72
N GLN A 290 -3.34 4.24 15.72
CA GLN A 290 -2.24 5.19 15.92
C GLN A 290 -2.57 6.51 15.24
N ASP A 291 -2.38 7.61 15.98
CA ASP A 291 -2.37 8.98 15.45
C ASP A 291 -0.98 9.21 14.83
N ARG A 292 -0.94 9.44 13.51
CA ARG A 292 0.31 9.59 12.76
C ARG A 292 1.07 10.89 13.08
N GLU A 293 0.37 11.93 13.53
CA GLU A 293 0.97 13.24 13.79
C GLU A 293 1.56 13.30 15.19
N LYS A 294 0.83 12.76 16.18
CA LYS A 294 1.24 12.77 17.59
C LYS A 294 2.04 11.55 17.98
N GLY A 295 2.02 10.49 17.16
CA GLY A 295 2.60 9.18 17.47
C GLY A 295 1.85 8.42 18.58
N SER A 296 0.76 8.99 19.12
CA SER A 296 -0.01 8.38 20.19
C SER A 296 -0.75 7.13 19.70
N ARG A 297 -0.86 6.11 20.55
CA ARG A 297 -1.37 4.80 20.15
C ARG A 297 -2.34 4.23 21.18
N ILE A 298 -3.50 3.80 20.70
CA ILE A 298 -4.55 3.16 21.50
C ILE A 298 -4.59 1.69 21.12
N LYS A 299 -4.48 0.81 22.11
CA LYS A 299 -4.70 -0.63 21.95
C LYS A 299 -6.17 -0.92 22.18
N MET A 300 -6.82 -1.56 21.21
CA MET A 300 -8.21 -2.01 21.40
C MET A 300 -8.29 -3.12 22.46
N PRO A 301 -9.39 -3.22 23.23
CA PRO A 301 -9.58 -4.28 24.22
C PRO A 301 -9.40 -5.66 23.57
N PRO A 302 -8.36 -6.42 23.93
CA PRO A 302 -8.06 -7.68 23.26
C PRO A 302 -9.10 -8.73 23.63
N ARG A 303 -9.52 -9.54 22.66
CA ARG A 303 -10.31 -10.76 22.87
C ARG A 303 -9.43 -11.99 22.70
N THR A 304 -9.83 -13.12 23.27
CA THR A 304 -9.12 -14.39 23.06
C THR A 304 -9.23 -14.83 21.60
N GLY A 305 -8.18 -15.45 21.07
CA GLY A 305 -8.16 -15.87 19.67
C GLY A 305 -7.79 -14.72 18.72
N ILE A 306 -8.41 -14.71 17.55
CA ILE A 306 -8.10 -13.77 16.48
C ILE A 306 -8.66 -12.38 16.81
N ASN A 307 -7.84 -11.37 16.53
CA ASN A 307 -8.24 -9.97 16.50
C ASN A 307 -7.58 -9.35 15.27
N GLY A 308 -8.33 -9.13 14.20
CA GLY A 308 -7.74 -8.68 12.93
C GLY A 308 -8.68 -7.98 11.97
N ALA A 309 -8.14 -7.70 10.78
CA ALA A 309 -8.83 -7.06 9.65
C ALA A 309 -9.69 -5.83 10.04
N PRO A 310 -9.08 -4.77 10.60
CA PRO A 310 -9.80 -3.55 10.92
C PRO A 310 -10.23 -2.80 9.65
N SER A 311 -11.44 -2.24 9.64
CA SER A 311 -11.93 -1.30 8.61
C SER A 311 -12.75 -0.20 9.25
N TRP A 312 -12.44 1.06 8.92
CA TRP A 312 -13.16 2.23 9.41
C TRP A 312 -14.49 2.42 8.67
N SER A 313 -15.51 2.83 9.40
CA SER A 313 -16.73 3.38 8.80
C SER A 313 -16.44 4.73 8.14
N PRO A 314 -17.18 5.13 7.10
CA PRO A 314 -17.03 6.44 6.45
C PRO A 314 -17.20 7.63 7.40
N ASP A 315 -18.06 7.51 8.42
CA ASP A 315 -18.23 8.50 9.49
C ASP A 315 -17.02 8.60 10.45
N GLY A 316 -16.13 7.61 10.47
CA GLY A 316 -14.96 7.55 11.35
C GLY A 316 -15.27 7.27 12.83
N GLU A 317 -16.52 6.91 13.16
CA GLU A 317 -16.99 6.63 14.52
C GLU A 317 -16.91 5.14 14.89
N ARG A 318 -16.82 4.26 13.89
CA ARG A 318 -16.85 2.80 14.07
C ARG A 318 -15.71 2.09 13.36
N LEU A 319 -15.38 0.92 13.90
CA LEU A 319 -14.42 -0.01 13.31
C LEU A 319 -15.04 -1.40 13.16
N ALA A 320 -15.14 -1.90 11.93
CA ALA A 320 -15.42 -3.31 11.69
C ALA A 320 -14.15 -4.11 11.91
N VAL A 321 -14.26 -5.26 12.58
CA VAL A 321 -13.13 -6.12 12.95
C VAL A 321 -13.54 -7.59 12.87
N THR A 322 -12.56 -8.47 12.61
CA THR A 322 -12.73 -9.92 12.73
C THR A 322 -12.29 -10.39 14.11
N LEU A 323 -13.18 -11.07 14.83
CA LEU A 323 -12.88 -11.69 16.13
C LEU A 323 -13.30 -13.16 16.15
N SER A 324 -12.57 -14.02 16.88
CA SER A 324 -12.87 -15.46 16.98
C SER A 324 -13.03 -15.98 18.41
N PHE A 325 -13.40 -15.12 19.35
CA PHE A 325 -13.44 -15.50 20.77
C PHE A 325 -14.65 -16.37 21.15
N GLU A 326 -15.68 -16.41 20.30
CA GLU A 326 -16.91 -17.19 20.51
C GLU A 326 -16.97 -18.47 19.65
N GLY A 327 -15.86 -18.83 18.97
CA GLY A 327 -15.79 -20.03 18.12
C GLY A 327 -15.11 -19.73 16.80
N ASN A 328 -15.90 -19.69 15.72
CA ASN A 328 -15.41 -19.30 14.40
C ASN A 328 -15.12 -17.80 14.35
N ALA A 329 -14.45 -17.36 13.29
CA ALA A 329 -14.23 -15.93 13.05
C ALA A 329 -15.54 -15.29 12.59
N ASP A 330 -15.92 -14.19 13.27
CA ASP A 330 -17.09 -13.39 12.96
C ASP A 330 -16.74 -11.92 12.84
N ILE A 331 -17.63 -11.18 12.19
CA ILE A 331 -17.56 -9.73 12.06
C ILE A 331 -18.20 -9.07 13.28
N TYR A 332 -17.45 -8.16 13.89
CA TYR A 332 -17.93 -7.28 14.95
C TYR A 332 -17.73 -5.82 14.54
N VAL A 333 -18.59 -4.95 15.04
CA VAL A 333 -18.45 -3.50 14.94
C VAL A 333 -18.14 -2.94 16.32
N LEU A 334 -17.03 -2.24 16.43
CA LEU A 334 -16.61 -1.46 17.59
C LEU A 334 -17.08 -0.01 17.43
N GLN A 335 -17.68 0.56 18.48
CA GLN A 335 -17.81 2.01 18.64
C GLN A 335 -16.54 2.60 19.26
N ILE A 336 -15.94 3.61 18.61
CA ILE A 336 -14.62 4.12 19.01
C ILE A 336 -14.66 4.82 20.37
N ASP A 337 -15.66 5.66 20.61
CA ASP A 337 -15.73 6.46 21.84
C ASP A 337 -16.11 5.64 23.07
N SER A 338 -17.04 4.70 22.93
CA SER A 338 -17.52 3.88 24.05
C SER A 338 -16.73 2.59 24.26
N GLY A 339 -16.04 2.11 23.22
CA GLY A 339 -15.39 0.79 23.23
C GLY A 339 -16.37 -0.38 23.15
N GLU A 340 -17.66 -0.13 22.87
CA GLU A 340 -18.68 -1.17 22.80
C GLU A 340 -18.56 -2.00 21.52
N PHE A 341 -18.64 -3.33 21.67
CA PHE A 341 -18.66 -4.27 20.55
C PHE A 341 -20.07 -4.76 20.28
N ARG A 342 -20.44 -4.84 19.00
CA ARG A 342 -21.62 -5.55 18.53
C ARG A 342 -21.23 -6.62 17.52
N ARG A 343 -21.70 -7.85 17.73
CA ARG A 343 -21.59 -8.94 16.77
C ARG A 343 -22.52 -8.70 15.58
N VAL A 344 -22.03 -8.82 14.35
CA VAL A 344 -22.78 -8.60 13.11
C VAL A 344 -23.15 -9.92 12.44
N THR A 345 -22.20 -10.86 12.40
CA THR A 345 -22.40 -12.19 11.85
C THR A 345 -22.47 -13.23 12.96
N ASP A 346 -23.29 -14.25 12.75
CA ASP A 346 -23.42 -15.40 13.63
C ASP A 346 -23.70 -16.63 12.76
N SER A 347 -22.65 -17.29 12.30
CA SER A 347 -22.77 -18.49 11.48
C SER A 347 -21.64 -19.48 11.73
N ASP A 348 -21.83 -20.72 11.28
CA ASP A 348 -20.80 -21.76 11.38
C ASP A 348 -19.66 -21.58 10.36
N ALA A 349 -19.73 -20.55 9.53
CA ALA A 349 -18.72 -20.20 8.53
C ALA A 349 -17.60 -19.34 9.14
N ILE A 350 -16.50 -19.19 8.40
CA ILE A 350 -15.49 -18.16 8.66
C ILE A 350 -15.96 -16.88 7.97
N ASP A 351 -16.24 -15.84 8.77
CA ASP A 351 -16.59 -14.50 8.29
C ASP A 351 -15.47 -13.52 8.67
N THR A 352 -14.84 -12.89 7.67
CA THR A 352 -13.65 -12.03 7.88
C THR A 352 -13.54 -10.91 6.84
N GLU A 353 -12.58 -10.01 7.03
CA GLU A 353 -12.21 -8.96 6.05
C GLU A 353 -13.40 -8.09 5.64
N ALA A 354 -14.15 -7.64 6.65
CA ALA A 354 -15.25 -6.72 6.43
C ALA A 354 -14.73 -5.32 6.08
N VAL A 355 -15.31 -4.75 5.03
CA VAL A 355 -15.16 -3.35 4.63
C VAL A 355 -16.52 -2.67 4.61
N TRP A 356 -16.53 -1.38 4.93
CA TRP A 356 -17.75 -0.57 4.88
C TRP A 356 -18.04 -0.15 3.45
N ARG A 357 -19.29 -0.28 3.04
CA ARG A 357 -19.80 0.32 1.80
C ARG A 357 -20.33 1.74 2.05
N ASP A 358 -21.04 1.89 3.16
CA ASP A 358 -21.56 3.13 3.71
C ASP A 358 -21.64 2.97 5.24
N ASP A 359 -22.23 3.91 5.98
CA ASP A 359 -22.34 3.83 7.44
C ASP A 359 -23.31 2.72 7.94
N GLU A 360 -24.00 2.01 7.05
CA GLU A 360 -25.02 1.03 7.42
C GLU A 360 -24.74 -0.38 6.94
N THR A 361 -23.79 -0.56 6.02
CA THR A 361 -23.62 -1.79 5.26
C THR A 361 -22.16 -2.24 5.20
N LEU A 362 -21.94 -3.52 5.45
CA LEU A 362 -20.64 -4.18 5.39
C LEU A 362 -20.61 -5.19 4.23
N ILE A 363 -19.49 -5.22 3.51
CA ILE A 363 -19.12 -6.28 2.59
C ILE A 363 -18.00 -7.08 3.23
N PHE A 364 -18.07 -8.41 3.22
CA PHE A 364 -17.09 -9.26 3.90
C PHE A 364 -16.88 -10.59 3.18
N THR A 365 -15.75 -11.23 3.46
CA THR A 365 -15.40 -12.56 2.95
C THR A 365 -16.07 -13.63 3.82
N SER A 366 -16.73 -14.61 3.20
CA SER A 366 -17.27 -15.79 3.87
C SER A 366 -17.08 -17.07 3.09
N ASP A 367 -16.79 -18.17 3.78
CA ASP A 367 -16.69 -19.51 3.17
C ASP A 367 -18.01 -20.31 3.20
N ARG A 368 -19.13 -19.70 3.61
CA ARG A 368 -20.43 -20.37 3.75
C ARG A 368 -21.00 -21.00 2.46
N SER A 369 -20.45 -20.67 1.29
CA SER A 369 -20.78 -21.31 0.00
C SER A 369 -19.82 -22.45 -0.40
N GLY A 370 -18.97 -22.93 0.52
CA GLY A 370 -17.96 -23.97 0.27
C GLY A 370 -16.57 -23.44 -0.12
N GLY A 371 -16.44 -22.13 -0.36
CA GLY A 371 -15.18 -21.43 -0.56
C GLY A 371 -15.36 -19.92 -0.37
N PRO A 372 -14.27 -19.14 -0.23
CA PRO A 372 -14.34 -17.70 0.03
C PRO A 372 -15.10 -16.97 -1.08
N GLN A 373 -16.13 -16.24 -0.67
CA GLN A 373 -16.98 -15.42 -1.51
C GLN A 373 -17.34 -14.14 -0.75
N LEU A 374 -17.67 -13.09 -1.49
CA LEU A 374 -18.11 -11.83 -0.88
C LEU A 374 -19.61 -11.83 -0.58
N TYR A 375 -19.94 -11.34 0.60
CA TYR A 375 -21.28 -11.17 1.13
C TYR A 375 -21.50 -9.74 1.62
N GLU A 376 -22.73 -9.27 1.52
CA GLU A 376 -23.17 -7.97 2.04
C GLU A 376 -24.16 -8.20 3.18
N VAL A 377 -24.05 -7.41 4.26
CA VAL A 377 -24.93 -7.46 5.42
C VAL A 377 -25.12 -6.06 6.01
N SER A 378 -26.27 -5.81 6.64
CA SER A 378 -26.40 -4.60 7.46
C SER A 378 -25.38 -4.66 8.59
N ALA A 379 -24.74 -3.54 8.90
CA ALA A 379 -23.90 -3.39 10.08
C ALA A 379 -24.66 -3.75 11.36
N ARG A 380 -26.00 -3.63 11.36
CA ARG A 380 -26.89 -4.04 12.46
C ARG A 380 -27.07 -5.55 12.60
N GLY A 381 -26.46 -6.34 11.72
CA GLY A 381 -26.61 -7.78 11.63
C GLY A 381 -27.81 -8.20 10.79
N GLY A 382 -28.11 -9.49 10.81
CA GLY A 382 -29.21 -10.10 10.06
C GLY A 382 -28.72 -10.99 8.92
N ARG A 383 -29.59 -11.20 7.92
CA ARG A 383 -29.29 -12.09 6.80
C ARG A 383 -28.28 -11.44 5.85
N ALA A 384 -27.15 -12.10 5.63
CA ALA A 384 -26.20 -11.69 4.61
C ALA A 384 -26.57 -12.24 3.22
N ASN A 385 -26.31 -11.47 2.18
CA ASN A 385 -26.56 -11.81 0.78
C ASN A 385 -25.24 -11.94 0.02
N ARG A 386 -25.08 -12.97 -0.80
CA ARG A 386 -23.88 -13.16 -1.62
C ARG A 386 -23.89 -12.16 -2.78
N ILE A 387 -22.74 -11.53 -3.07
CA ILE A 387 -22.62 -10.55 -4.15
C ILE A 387 -21.66 -10.97 -5.28
N THR A 388 -20.84 -11.99 -5.07
CA THR A 388 -19.90 -12.51 -6.09
C THR A 388 -20.31 -13.90 -6.57
N PHE A 389 -20.38 -14.09 -7.87
CA PHE A 389 -20.82 -15.35 -8.49
C PHE A 389 -19.84 -15.90 -9.54
N GLU A 390 -18.94 -15.06 -10.03
CA GLU A 390 -17.87 -15.44 -10.94
C GLU A 390 -16.64 -15.99 -10.17
N GLY A 391 -16.09 -17.10 -10.66
CA GLY A 391 -14.93 -17.76 -10.03
C GLY A 391 -15.23 -18.51 -8.74
N LYS A 392 -14.22 -19.24 -8.25
CA LYS A 392 -14.35 -20.12 -7.06
C LYS A 392 -13.80 -19.49 -5.77
N TYR A 393 -13.10 -18.38 -5.88
CA TYR A 393 -12.46 -17.68 -4.77
C TYR A 393 -12.59 -16.18 -4.98
N ASN A 394 -13.26 -15.49 -4.06
CA ASN A 394 -13.40 -14.03 -4.04
C ASN A 394 -13.28 -13.57 -2.58
N ALA A 395 -12.27 -12.77 -2.26
CA ALA A 395 -11.96 -12.36 -0.89
C ALA A 395 -11.33 -10.97 -0.83
N SER A 396 -11.15 -10.43 0.37
CA SER A 396 -10.39 -9.20 0.64
C SER A 396 -10.86 -8.02 -0.19
N ALA A 397 -12.14 -7.69 -0.04
CA ALA A 397 -12.75 -6.62 -0.79
C ALA A 397 -12.28 -5.24 -0.30
N THR A 398 -12.34 -4.26 -1.19
CA THR A 398 -12.37 -2.82 -0.90
C THR A 398 -13.51 -2.19 -1.70
N VAL A 399 -14.08 -1.10 -1.22
CA VAL A 399 -15.19 -0.39 -1.87
C VAL A 399 -14.69 0.94 -2.41
N SER A 400 -15.17 1.34 -3.59
CA SER A 400 -14.89 2.69 -4.11
C SER A 400 -15.49 3.76 -3.19
N PRO A 401 -14.93 4.99 -3.16
CA PRO A 401 -15.41 6.05 -2.27
C PRO A 401 -16.90 6.41 -2.43
N ASP A 402 -17.46 6.23 -3.63
CA ASP A 402 -18.87 6.47 -3.96
C ASP A 402 -19.78 5.24 -3.70
N GLY A 403 -19.21 4.10 -3.30
CA GLY A 403 -19.93 2.86 -3.05
C GLY A 403 -20.45 2.14 -4.30
N SER A 404 -20.04 2.56 -5.51
CA SER A 404 -20.52 2.00 -6.78
C SER A 404 -19.80 0.73 -7.21
N SER A 405 -18.54 0.57 -6.81
CA SER A 405 -17.65 -0.51 -7.25
C SER A 405 -17.02 -1.25 -6.08
N VAL A 406 -16.75 -2.55 -6.28
CA VAL A 406 -16.06 -3.39 -5.30
C VAL A 406 -14.88 -4.05 -5.99
N ALA A 407 -13.66 -3.72 -5.55
CA ALA A 407 -12.46 -4.43 -5.97
C ALA A 407 -12.12 -5.53 -4.95
N PHE A 408 -11.58 -6.66 -5.41
CA PHE A 408 -11.32 -7.81 -4.54
C PHE A 408 -10.30 -8.76 -5.15
N VAL A 409 -9.77 -9.65 -4.32
CA VAL A 409 -8.91 -10.74 -4.78
C VAL A 409 -9.77 -11.83 -5.40
N HIS A 410 -9.57 -12.07 -6.69
CA HIS A 410 -10.25 -13.06 -7.51
C HIS A 410 -9.31 -14.22 -7.84
N GLY A 411 -9.75 -15.45 -7.61
CA GLY A 411 -9.03 -16.65 -8.02
C GLY A 411 -9.33 -16.99 -9.48
N ALA A 412 -8.34 -16.79 -10.36
CA ALA A 412 -8.42 -17.10 -11.78
C ALA A 412 -7.30 -18.06 -12.21
N GLY A 413 -7.68 -19.18 -12.81
CA GLY A 413 -6.73 -20.21 -13.24
C GLY A 413 -5.92 -20.77 -12.06
N ALA A 414 -4.61 -20.50 -12.04
CA ALA A 414 -3.68 -20.96 -11.02
C ALA A 414 -3.18 -19.84 -10.08
N GLY A 415 -3.71 -18.62 -10.19
CA GLY A 415 -3.23 -17.45 -9.44
C GLY A 415 -4.34 -16.63 -8.80
N PHE A 416 -3.92 -15.54 -8.16
CA PHE A 416 -4.77 -14.52 -7.56
C PHE A 416 -4.56 -13.19 -8.28
N GLN A 417 -5.66 -12.58 -8.69
CA GLN A 417 -5.74 -11.36 -9.48
C GLN A 417 -6.69 -10.37 -8.80
N ILE A 418 -6.65 -9.10 -9.20
CA ILE A 418 -7.62 -8.10 -8.76
C ILE A 418 -8.82 -8.13 -9.71
N GLY A 419 -9.98 -8.45 -9.17
CA GLY A 419 -11.28 -8.34 -9.83
C GLY A 419 -11.99 -7.06 -9.44
N LEU A 420 -12.88 -6.58 -10.30
CA LEU A 420 -13.76 -5.44 -10.09
C LEU A 420 -15.20 -5.84 -10.38
N LEU A 421 -16.11 -5.50 -9.47
CA LEU A 421 -17.55 -5.65 -9.62
C LEU A 421 -18.20 -4.27 -9.60
N ASP A 422 -18.89 -3.92 -10.69
CA ASP A 422 -19.83 -2.81 -10.73
C ASP A 422 -21.13 -3.24 -10.05
N ARG A 423 -21.55 -2.52 -9.01
CA ARG A 423 -22.70 -2.95 -8.18
C ARG A 423 -24.05 -2.67 -8.83
N ALA A 424 -24.13 -1.71 -9.75
CA ALA A 424 -25.38 -1.32 -10.39
C ALA A 424 -25.78 -2.31 -11.49
N SER A 425 -24.83 -2.67 -12.34
CA SER A 425 -25.00 -3.58 -13.47
C SER A 425 -24.72 -5.04 -13.12
N GLY A 426 -23.94 -5.29 -12.06
CA GLY A 426 -23.40 -6.62 -11.73
C GLY A 426 -22.26 -7.06 -12.67
N LEU A 427 -21.72 -6.15 -13.49
CA LEU A 427 -20.62 -6.45 -14.40
C LEU A 427 -19.36 -6.77 -13.59
N PHE A 428 -18.79 -7.94 -13.86
CA PHE A 428 -17.50 -8.37 -13.33
C PHE A 428 -16.43 -8.27 -14.41
N GLN A 429 -15.26 -7.75 -14.04
CA GLN A 429 -14.05 -7.79 -14.86
C GLN A 429 -12.82 -8.09 -14.02
N THR A 430 -11.82 -8.70 -14.65
CA THR A 430 -10.50 -8.90 -14.05
C THR A 430 -9.58 -7.79 -14.53
N LEU A 431 -8.94 -7.07 -13.60
CA LEU A 431 -8.10 -5.90 -13.90
C LEU A 431 -6.63 -6.26 -14.08
N THR A 432 -6.15 -7.30 -13.40
CA THR A 432 -4.73 -7.65 -13.37
C THR A 432 -4.48 -9.07 -13.85
N GLN A 433 -3.23 -9.35 -14.24
CA GLN A 433 -2.81 -10.66 -14.74
C GLN A 433 -1.79 -11.35 -13.83
N GLY A 434 -1.58 -10.84 -12.61
CA GLY A 434 -0.59 -11.37 -11.68
C GLY A 434 -0.93 -12.76 -11.15
N THR A 435 0.05 -13.38 -10.50
CA THR A 435 -0.13 -14.72 -9.91
C THR A 435 -0.41 -14.71 -8.41
N LEU A 436 -0.13 -13.59 -7.75
CA LEU A 436 -0.27 -13.41 -6.30
C LEU A 436 -0.64 -11.96 -5.99
N ASP A 437 -1.68 -11.46 -6.63
CA ASP A 437 -2.19 -10.12 -6.38
C ASP A 437 -3.13 -10.13 -5.17
N GLU A 438 -2.99 -9.13 -4.31
CA GLU A 438 -3.69 -9.08 -3.04
C GLU A 438 -3.85 -7.67 -2.44
N SER A 439 -4.63 -7.58 -1.36
CA SER A 439 -4.85 -6.36 -0.56
C SER A 439 -5.12 -5.11 -1.42
N PRO A 440 -6.15 -5.12 -2.29
CA PRO A 440 -6.50 -3.94 -3.08
C PRO A 440 -7.01 -2.80 -2.21
N SER A 441 -6.70 -1.56 -2.58
CA SER A 441 -7.18 -0.33 -1.95
C SER A 441 -7.41 0.75 -3.00
N PHE A 442 -8.60 1.37 -2.99
CA PHE A 442 -8.95 2.45 -3.94
C PHE A 442 -8.27 3.77 -3.55
N SER A 443 -7.87 4.55 -4.56
CA SER A 443 -7.61 5.98 -4.42
C SER A 443 -8.90 6.72 -3.98
N PRO A 444 -8.79 7.88 -3.32
CA PRO A 444 -9.95 8.61 -2.80
C PRO A 444 -10.84 9.24 -3.88
N ASN A 445 -10.39 9.31 -5.14
CA ASN A 445 -11.22 9.65 -6.30
C ASN A 445 -11.81 8.42 -7.01
N GLY A 446 -11.49 7.22 -6.54
CA GLY A 446 -11.94 5.95 -7.10
C GLY A 446 -11.32 5.57 -8.45
N GLN A 447 -10.37 6.35 -9.00
CA GLN A 447 -9.85 6.11 -10.35
C GLN A 447 -8.74 5.05 -10.42
N MET A 448 -8.06 4.78 -9.31
CA MET A 448 -6.94 3.86 -9.23
C MET A 448 -7.13 2.87 -8.08
N ILE A 449 -6.55 1.68 -8.22
CA ILE A 449 -6.47 0.66 -7.17
C ILE A 449 -5.00 0.31 -6.97
N ILE A 450 -4.47 0.55 -5.77
CA ILE A 450 -3.18 0.02 -5.34
C ILE A 450 -3.36 -1.40 -4.77
N TYR A 451 -2.43 -2.30 -5.04
CA TYR A 451 -2.46 -3.68 -4.58
C TYR A 451 -1.04 -4.20 -4.35
N ALA A 452 -0.87 -5.26 -3.55
CA ALA A 452 0.39 -5.98 -3.44
C ALA A 452 0.46 -7.10 -4.48
N THR A 453 1.64 -7.35 -5.01
CA THR A 453 1.90 -8.39 -6.00
C THR A 453 3.31 -8.97 -5.83
N GLU A 454 3.69 -9.94 -6.67
CA GLU A 454 5.01 -10.54 -6.68
C GLU A 454 5.70 -10.35 -8.04
N LYS A 455 6.86 -9.70 -8.04
CA LYS A 455 7.77 -9.61 -9.20
C LYS A 455 9.07 -10.33 -8.86
N ASN A 456 9.46 -11.33 -9.65
CA ASN A 456 10.69 -12.09 -9.47
C ASN A 456 10.87 -12.72 -8.06
N GLY A 457 9.78 -13.20 -7.45
CA GLY A 457 9.81 -13.81 -6.12
C GLY A 457 9.94 -12.81 -4.96
N ARG A 458 9.74 -11.50 -5.22
CA ARG A 458 9.73 -10.43 -4.22
C ARG A 458 8.40 -9.73 -4.20
N GLY A 459 7.96 -9.34 -2.99
CA GLY A 459 6.75 -8.54 -2.82
C GLY A 459 6.97 -7.12 -3.32
N THR A 460 6.14 -6.67 -4.24
CA THR A 460 6.10 -5.32 -4.83
C THR A 460 4.67 -4.79 -4.72
N LEU A 461 4.46 -3.48 -4.91
CA LEU A 461 3.11 -2.97 -5.11
C LEU A 461 2.85 -2.78 -6.61
N GLY A 462 1.59 -2.85 -6.97
CA GLY A 462 1.11 -2.40 -8.27
C GLY A 462 -0.01 -1.39 -8.09
N ALA A 463 -0.22 -0.53 -9.09
CA ALA A 463 -1.42 0.28 -9.19
C ALA A 463 -2.07 0.06 -10.55
N VAL A 464 -3.39 -0.04 -10.59
CA VAL A 464 -4.16 -0.28 -11.82
C VAL A 464 -5.35 0.67 -11.93
N SER A 465 -5.62 1.17 -13.14
CA SER A 465 -6.82 1.95 -13.42
C SER A 465 -8.07 1.06 -13.47
N LEU A 466 -9.26 1.65 -13.32
CA LEU A 466 -10.51 0.87 -13.31
C LEU A 466 -10.82 0.14 -14.62
N ASP A 467 -10.27 0.60 -15.74
CA ASP A 467 -10.40 -0.05 -17.04
C ASP A 467 -9.25 -1.02 -17.35
N GLY A 468 -8.27 -1.17 -16.44
CA GLY A 468 -7.09 -2.00 -16.63
C GLY A 468 -6.11 -1.49 -17.68
N SER A 469 -6.30 -0.28 -18.22
CA SER A 469 -5.47 0.27 -19.29
C SER A 469 -4.10 0.73 -18.79
N VAL A 470 -3.99 1.13 -17.52
CA VAL A 470 -2.74 1.57 -16.90
C VAL A 470 -2.35 0.66 -15.75
N VAL A 471 -1.10 0.19 -15.80
CA VAL A 471 -0.51 -0.64 -14.74
C VAL A 471 0.85 -0.06 -14.35
N GLN A 472 0.99 0.29 -13.07
CA GLN A 472 2.22 0.75 -12.47
C GLN A 472 2.79 -0.31 -11.54
N SER A 473 4.11 -0.35 -11.38
CA SER A 473 4.80 -1.20 -10.42
C SER A 473 5.64 -0.33 -9.49
N LEU A 474 5.51 -0.55 -8.17
CA LEU A 474 6.27 0.14 -7.14
C LEU A 474 7.16 -0.87 -6.39
N SER A 475 8.47 -0.67 -6.41
CA SER A 475 9.45 -1.60 -5.83
C SER A 475 10.45 -0.89 -4.92
N LEU A 476 10.95 -1.58 -3.89
CA LEU A 476 12.03 -1.05 -3.05
C LEU A 476 13.40 -1.28 -3.70
N ASN A 477 14.22 -0.23 -3.72
CA ASN A 477 15.57 -0.25 -4.31
C ASN A 477 16.58 -1.05 -3.46
N ASP A 478 16.30 -1.27 -2.17
CA ASP A 478 17.16 -2.01 -1.25
C ASP A 478 16.99 -3.54 -1.33
N GLY A 479 16.10 -4.02 -2.20
CA GLY A 479 15.79 -5.43 -2.36
C GLY A 479 14.90 -6.04 -1.28
N GLY A 480 14.29 -5.20 -0.42
CA GLY A 480 13.23 -5.59 0.50
C GLY A 480 11.95 -6.03 -0.22
N SER A 481 10.95 -6.47 0.55
CA SER A 481 9.62 -6.77 0.02
C SER A 481 8.56 -5.89 0.68
N VAL A 482 7.66 -5.35 -0.12
CA VAL A 482 6.50 -4.57 0.32
C VAL A 482 5.21 -5.38 0.19
N ARG A 483 4.21 -5.03 1.00
CA ARG A 483 2.91 -5.69 1.05
C ARG A 483 1.87 -4.80 1.73
N GLU A 484 0.60 -5.25 1.71
CA GLU A 484 -0.50 -4.68 2.50
C GLU A 484 -0.66 -3.16 2.30
N PRO A 485 -0.79 -2.67 1.05
CA PRO A 485 -0.97 -1.26 0.82
C PRO A 485 -2.37 -0.80 1.24
N ALA A 486 -2.46 0.45 1.69
CA ALA A 486 -3.73 1.16 1.84
C ALA A 486 -3.56 2.62 1.44
N TRP A 487 -4.41 3.08 0.52
CA TRP A 487 -4.45 4.46 0.06
C TRP A 487 -5.14 5.34 1.10
N SER A 488 -4.59 6.53 1.35
CA SER A 488 -5.19 7.51 2.27
C SER A 488 -6.46 8.13 1.68
N PRO A 489 -7.38 8.63 2.51
CA PRO A 489 -8.36 9.62 2.07
C PRO A 489 -7.64 10.91 1.61
N TYR A 490 -8.41 11.88 1.09
CA TYR A 490 -7.89 13.23 0.92
C TYR A 490 -7.38 13.81 2.24
N SER A 491 -6.24 14.47 2.17
CA SER A 491 -5.73 15.32 3.25
C SER A 491 -6.70 16.48 3.45
N LYS A 492 -7.08 16.77 4.70
CA LYS A 492 -7.98 17.89 5.05
C LYS A 492 -7.22 19.18 5.34
#